data_AF-A0A950C570-F1
#
_entry.id   AF-A0A950C570-F1
#
_cell.length_a   1.000
_cell.length_b   1.000
_cell.length_c   1.000
_cell.angle_alpha   90.00
_cell.angle_beta   90.00
_cell.angle_gamma   90.00
#
_symmetry.space_group_name_H-M   'P 1'
#
loop_
_entity.id
_entity.type
_entity.pdbx_description
1 polymer ?
#
loop_
_entity_poly.entity_id
_entity_poly.type
_entity_poly.pdbx_seq_one_letter_code
_entity_poly.pdbx_strand_id
1 'polypeptide(L)' 'GCYEMEFETLAAAGETLAPGALTEAYARRVERQIRAAPSDWPWSHKRWKLKRSLYRGRSGATPEK' A
#
# COMPACT_ATOMS: atom_id res chain seq x y z
N GLY A 1 22.11 -16.06 -15.25
CA GLY A 1 21.12 -15.97 -14.16
C GLY A 1 19.75 -16.02 -14.77
N CYS A 2 18.81 -16.72 -14.13
CA CYS A 2 17.43 -16.86 -14.59
C CYS A 2 16.52 -16.25 -13.53
N TYR A 3 15.50 -15.51 -13.97
CA TYR A 3 14.48 -14.91 -13.12
C TYR A 3 13.11 -15.39 -13.59
N GLU A 4 12.21 -15.61 -12.63
CA GLU A 4 10.83 -15.98 -12.89
C GLU A 4 9.91 -14.90 -12.31
N MET A 5 8.84 -14.58 -13.03
CA MET A 5 7.84 -13.61 -12.63
C MET A 5 6.46 -14.05 -13.06
N GLU A 6 5.47 -13.79 -12.22
CA GLU A 6 4.06 -14.09 -12.46
C GLU A 6 3.22 -12.84 -12.22
N PHE A 7 2.09 -12.75 -12.93
CA PHE A 7 1.09 -11.70 -12.74
C PHE A 7 -0.20 -12.30 -12.20
N GLU A 8 -0.83 -11.59 -11.27
CA GLU A 8 -2.12 -11.97 -10.72
C GLU A 8 -3.09 -10.80 -10.77
N THR A 9 -4.32 -11.11 -11.16
CA THR A 9 -5.42 -10.14 -11.20
C THR A 9 -5.93 -9.87 -9.78
N LEU A 10 -5.86 -8.61 -9.35
CA LEU A 10 -6.41 -8.16 -8.06
C LEU A 10 -7.81 -7.54 -8.18
N ALA A 11 -8.18 -7.09 -9.40
CA ALA A 11 -9.49 -6.55 -9.73
C ALA A 11 -9.76 -6.70 -11.23
N ALA A 12 -11.02 -6.93 -11.60
CA ALA A 12 -11.44 -6.98 -12.99
C ALA A 12 -11.57 -5.57 -13.60
N ALA A 13 -11.49 -5.49 -14.93
CA ALA A 13 -11.71 -4.23 -15.64
C ALA A 13 -13.15 -3.75 -15.42
N GLY A 14 -13.32 -2.50 -14.96
CA GLY A 14 -14.63 -1.92 -14.66
C GLY A 14 -15.27 -2.38 -13.35
N GLU A 15 -14.55 -3.14 -12.53
CA GLU A 15 -15.06 -3.58 -11.22
C GLU A 15 -15.25 -2.37 -10.29
N THR A 16 -16.44 -2.27 -9.69
CA THR A 16 -16.71 -1.27 -8.66
C THR A 16 -16.32 -1.82 -7.30
N LEU A 17 -15.21 -1.32 -6.76
CA LEU A 17 -14.70 -1.72 -5.46
C LEU A 17 -15.06 -0.70 -4.39
N ALA A 18 -15.31 -1.20 -3.17
CA ALA A 18 -15.46 -0.34 -2.02
C ALA A 18 -14.15 0.46 -1.79
N PRO A 19 -14.24 1.68 -1.22
CA PRO A 19 -13.05 2.46 -0.89
C PRO A 19 -12.05 1.65 -0.06
N GLY A 20 -10.81 1.53 -0.56
CA GLY A 20 -9.74 0.78 0.10
C GLY A 20 -9.70 -0.73 -0.18
N ALA A 21 -10.72 -1.32 -0.80
CA ALA A 21 -10.77 -2.77 -1.04
C ALA A 21 -9.63 -3.28 -1.94
N LEU A 22 -9.28 -2.54 -3.00
CA LEU A 22 -8.12 -2.88 -3.86
C LEU A 22 -6.81 -2.88 -3.07
N THR A 23 -6.62 -1.87 -2.23
CA THR A 23 -5.42 -1.75 -1.38
C THR A 23 -5.34 -2.89 -0.38
N GLU A 24 -6.46 -3.30 0.22
CA GLU A 24 -6.51 -4.46 1.10
C GLU A 24 -6.18 -5.75 0.34
N ALA A 25 -6.79 -5.98 -0.83
CA ALA A 25 -6.51 -7.16 -1.65
C ALA A 25 -5.01 -7.26 -2.02
N TYR A 26 -4.41 -6.14 -2.40
CA TYR A 26 -2.97 -6.03 -2.65
C TYR A 26 -2.15 -6.37 -1.39
N ALA A 27 -2.47 -5.75 -0.24
CA ALA A 27 -1.76 -5.99 1.02
C ALA A 27 -1.83 -7.48 1.42
N ARG A 28 -3.00 -8.11 1.32
CA ARG A 28 -3.18 -9.54 1.59
C ARG A 28 -2.33 -10.39 0.65
N ARG A 29 -2.26 -10.06 -0.64
CA ARG A 29 -1.42 -10.79 -1.60
C ARG A 29 0.06 -10.67 -1.26
N VAL A 30 0.52 -9.46 -0.94
CA VAL A 30 1.90 -9.18 -0.52
C VAL A 30 2.25 -9.97 0.74
N GLU A 31 1.39 -9.98 1.75
CA GLU A 31 1.66 -10.74 2.96
C GLU A 31 1.78 -12.26 2.67
N ARG A 32 0.98 -12.80 1.74
CA ARG A 32 1.15 -14.19 1.29
C ARG A 32 2.51 -14.43 0.64
N GLN A 33 3.00 -13.51 -0.20
CA GLN A 33 4.33 -13.61 -0.82
C GLN A 33 5.43 -13.63 0.25
N ILE A 34 5.37 -12.70 1.21
CA ILE A 34 6.34 -12.61 2.30
C ILE A 34 6.35 -13.88 3.15
N ARG A 35 5.18 -14.48 3.43
CA ARG A 35 5.10 -15.74 4.20
C ARG A 35 5.65 -16.93 3.41
N ALA A 36 5.46 -16.96 2.09
CA ALA A 36 5.95 -18.03 1.23
C ALA A 36 7.48 -17.98 1.05
N ALA A 37 8.04 -16.77 0.89
CA ALA A 37 9.47 -16.56 0.66
C ALA A 37 9.98 -15.33 1.44
N PRO A 38 10.20 -15.44 2.76
CA PRO A 38 10.59 -14.30 3.58
C PRO A 38 12.00 -13.78 3.27
N SER A 39 12.90 -14.63 2.76
CA SER A 39 14.27 -14.25 2.37
C SER A 39 14.30 -13.25 1.21
N ASP A 40 13.30 -13.32 0.34
CA ASP A 40 13.27 -12.56 -0.91
C ASP A 40 12.73 -11.13 -0.68
N TRP A 41 12.18 -10.88 0.51
CA TRP A 41 11.63 -9.60 0.87
C TRP A 41 12.70 -8.59 1.30
N PRO A 42 12.66 -7.34 0.80
CA PRO A 42 13.61 -6.31 1.21
C PRO A 42 13.27 -5.75 2.60
N TRP A 43 13.76 -6.42 3.65
CA TRP A 43 13.58 -6.03 5.07
C TRP A 43 14.19 -4.69 5.46
N SER A 44 15.09 -4.13 4.65
CA SER A 44 15.71 -2.83 4.88
C SER A 44 14.70 -1.66 4.80
N HIS A 45 13.55 -1.88 4.17
CA HIS A 45 12.56 -0.83 3.95
C HIS A 45 11.74 -0.57 5.22
N LYS A 46 11.86 0.64 5.80
CA LYS A 46 11.15 1.09 7.01
C LYS A 46 9.68 1.47 6.73
N ARG A 47 8.91 0.53 6.17
CA ARG A 47 7.53 0.74 5.68
C ARG A 47 6.54 1.27 6.72
N TRP A 48 6.76 0.97 8.00
CA TRP A 48 5.81 1.26 9.09
C TRP A 48 6.13 2.58 9.81
N LYS A 49 7.11 3.35 9.31
CA LYS A 49 7.41 4.67 9.84
C LYS A 49 6.41 5.68 9.29
N LEU A 50 5.29 5.86 9.99
CA LEU A 50 4.41 6.98 9.77
C LEU A 50 5.16 8.27 10.18
N LYS A 51 5.67 9.03 9.21
CA LYS A 51 6.18 10.38 9.49
C LYS A 51 4.99 11.26 9.88
N ARG A 52 5.06 11.80 11.09
CA ARG A 52 3.99 12.56 11.76
C ARG A 52 3.52 13.74 10.89
N SER A 53 2.28 13.63 10.43
CA SER A 53 1.37 14.65 9.86
C SER A 53 1.85 15.46 8.65
N LEU A 54 1.42 15.04 7.46
CA LEU A 54 1.33 15.91 6.27
C LEU A 54 0.33 17.08 6.45
N TYR A 55 -0.40 17.12 7.58
CA TYR A 55 -1.37 18.16 7.92
C TYR A 55 -0.98 19.00 9.15
N ARG A 56 0.29 18.94 9.60
CA ARG A 56 0.81 19.90 10.59
C ARG A 56 1.18 21.16 9.83
N GLY A 57 0.18 21.92 9.39
CA GLY A 57 0.40 23.16 8.62
C GLY A 57 -0.82 23.84 8.03
N ARG A 58 -2.06 23.44 8.36
CA ARG A 58 -3.25 24.21 7.98
C ARG A 58 -4.27 24.31 9.11
N SER A 59 -3.80 24.69 10.30
CA SER A 59 -4.64 25.38 11.28
C SER A 59 -4.71 26.86 10.84
N GLY A 60 -5.92 27.33 10.57
CA GLY A 60 -6.19 28.45 9.66
C GLY A 60 -6.05 29.87 10.22
N ALA A 61 -6.33 30.82 9.33
CA ALA A 61 -6.75 32.18 9.66
C ALA A 61 -7.53 32.75 8.46
N THR A 62 -8.85 32.71 8.54
CA THR A 62 -9.70 33.71 7.88
C THR A 62 -10.73 34.10 8.91
N PRO A 63 -10.65 35.30 9.51
CA PRO A 63 -11.82 35.89 10.14
C PRO A 63 -12.60 36.58 9.02
N GLU A 64 -13.80 36.07 8.72
CA GLU A 64 -14.80 36.80 7.94
C GLU A 64 -15.93 37.24 8.87
N LYS A 65 -16.14 38.56 8.88
CA LYS A 65 -17.22 39.39 9.47
C LYS A 65 -17.14 39.72 10.96
#